data_AF-A0A1W9UDR3-F1
#
_entry.id   AF-A0A1W9UDR3-F1
#
_cell.length_a   1.000
_cell.length_b   1.000
_cell.length_c   1.000
_cell.angle_alpha   90.00
_cell.angle_beta   90.00
_cell.angle_gamma   90.00
#
_symmetry.space_group_name_H-M   'P 1'
#
loop_
_entity.id
_entity.type
_entity.pdbx_description
1 polymer ?
#
loop_
_entity_poly.entity_id
_entity_poly.type
_entity_poly.pdbx_seq_one_letter_code
_entity_poly.pdbx_strand_id
1 'polypeptide(L)'
;MKGLMEQLKKAEFVKIECDLRFSEAIDVELANLLCLRRAIRSAAKYVLPPVRGEETAALNRFGRLLEPDLAVDPVARHHHQKCGPAFVFHHDVSCTGKFCRGDVLTLSATVWGGNSEIVHDFMRVLQALGKTGLRHDAGRFELVAVRGEDSAQNWQQVWQASAPVSSAMIPMRDASWWLNSYMLERSVLELKFHTPARLLVKKRPLFKADFKQIFPFVLRRVTSMLYSHCYLDLDIDIHELLSVIEQVEVEINNLAWHDWRELCGDNSCQPLGGLMGTINFKGELSQEVLVFLYLGSYMNLGKNAAFGAGGYWIEPKSSDL
;
A
#
# COMPACT_ATOMS: atom_id res chain seq x y z
N MET A 1 12.51 20.51 -6.69
CA MET A 1 11.02 20.66 -6.73
C MET A 1 10.32 20.66 -8.10
N LYS A 2 10.37 21.70 -8.96
CA LYS A 2 9.59 21.74 -10.23
C LYS A 2 9.85 20.52 -11.13
N GLY A 3 11.10 20.09 -11.21
CA GLY A 3 11.49 18.87 -11.95
C GLY A 3 10.88 17.59 -11.37
N LEU A 4 10.83 17.44 -10.05
CA LEU A 4 10.24 16.27 -9.38
C LEU A 4 8.73 16.18 -9.63
N MET A 5 8.01 17.29 -9.47
CA MET A 5 6.56 17.33 -9.73
C MET A 5 6.23 17.06 -11.19
N GLU A 6 7.07 17.49 -12.13
CA GLU A 6 6.89 17.19 -13.56
C GLU A 6 7.06 15.69 -13.84
N GLN A 7 8.08 15.05 -13.25
CA GLN A 7 8.29 13.60 -13.37
C GLN A 7 7.09 12.80 -12.84
N LEU A 8 6.51 13.22 -11.72
CA LEU A 8 5.38 12.54 -11.07
C LEU A 8 4.06 12.61 -11.84
N LYS A 9 3.95 13.37 -12.94
CA LYS A 9 2.78 13.30 -13.83
C LYS A 9 2.62 11.93 -14.50
N LYS A 10 3.71 11.17 -14.62
CA LYS A 10 3.71 9.80 -15.15
C LYS A 10 3.38 8.73 -14.11
N ALA A 11 3.36 9.10 -12.83
CA ALA A 11 3.03 8.20 -11.75
C ALA A 11 1.52 8.13 -11.59
N GLU A 12 0.92 7.15 -12.26
CA GLU A 12 -0.53 6.96 -12.28
C GLU A 12 -0.98 5.93 -11.24
N PHE A 13 -2.12 6.18 -10.61
CA PHE A 13 -2.77 5.24 -9.70
C PHE A 13 -4.28 5.47 -9.66
N VAL A 14 -5.00 4.52 -9.08
CA VAL A 14 -6.41 4.67 -8.71
C VAL A 14 -6.63 4.31 -7.25
N LYS A 15 -7.54 5.04 -6.58
CA LYS A 15 -8.11 4.63 -5.30
C LYS A 15 -9.46 3.96 -5.53
N ILE A 16 -9.64 2.81 -4.92
CA ILE A 16 -10.87 2.03 -5.01
C ILE A 16 -11.35 1.57 -3.65
N GLU A 17 -12.67 1.47 -3.52
CA GLU A 17 -13.38 0.84 -2.42
C GLU A 17 -14.11 -0.38 -2.97
N CYS A 18 -13.89 -1.54 -2.37
CA CYS A 18 -14.46 -2.82 -2.80
C CYS A 18 -15.44 -3.31 -1.74
N ASP A 19 -16.72 -3.38 -2.10
CA ASP A 19 -17.77 -3.82 -1.21
C ASP A 19 -17.90 -5.36 -1.27
N LEU A 20 -17.62 -6.01 -0.15
CA LEU A 20 -17.58 -7.47 0.00
C LEU A 20 -18.80 -7.91 0.81
N ARG A 21 -19.76 -8.58 0.17
CA ARG A 21 -20.93 -9.14 0.86
C ARG A 21 -20.62 -10.53 1.39
N PHE A 22 -20.71 -10.73 2.69
CA PHE A 22 -20.41 -12.03 3.29
C PHE A 22 -21.50 -13.06 3.03
N SER A 23 -21.07 -14.28 2.70
CA SER A 23 -21.95 -15.43 2.48
C SER A 23 -22.20 -16.23 3.77
N GLU A 24 -21.47 -15.92 4.84
CA GLU A 24 -21.49 -16.58 6.13
C GLU A 24 -21.08 -15.63 7.25
N ALA A 25 -21.34 -15.99 8.50
CA ALA A 25 -20.88 -15.19 9.62
C ALA A 25 -19.36 -15.30 9.81
N ILE A 26 -18.72 -14.19 10.15
CA ILE A 26 -17.28 -14.12 10.40
C ILE A 26 -16.97 -13.04 11.44
N ASP A 27 -15.98 -13.30 12.27
CA ASP A 27 -15.27 -12.27 13.03
C ASP A 27 -14.01 -11.86 12.24
N VAL A 28 -13.93 -10.59 11.86
CA VAL A 28 -12.83 -10.02 11.08
C VAL A 28 -11.97 -9.18 12.00
N GLU A 29 -10.75 -9.65 12.24
CA GLU A 29 -9.71 -8.92 12.96
C GLU A 29 -8.68 -8.33 11.98
N LEU A 30 -8.00 -7.26 12.39
CA LEU A 30 -6.88 -6.69 11.63
C LEU A 30 -5.83 -7.75 11.28
N ALA A 31 -5.57 -8.68 12.21
CA ALA A 31 -4.64 -9.79 11.99
C ALA A 31 -5.04 -10.68 10.80
N ASN A 32 -6.34 -10.87 10.55
CA ASN A 32 -6.81 -11.64 9.39
C ASN A 32 -6.48 -10.91 8.08
N LEU A 33 -6.74 -9.60 8.04
CA LEU A 33 -6.50 -8.74 6.87
C LEU A 33 -5.01 -8.62 6.53
N LEU A 34 -4.15 -8.42 7.54
CA LEU A 34 -2.69 -8.37 7.37
C LEU A 34 -2.07 -9.72 6.90
N CYS A 35 -2.81 -10.82 7.00
CA CYS A 35 -2.38 -12.15 6.58
C CYS A 35 -2.86 -12.57 5.18
N LEU A 36 -3.55 -11.69 4.44
CA LEU A 36 -4.17 -12.04 3.15
C LEU A 36 -3.17 -12.40 2.04
N ARG A 37 -1.88 -12.12 2.21
CA ARG A 37 -0.83 -12.39 1.21
C ARG A 37 -0.89 -13.78 0.60
N ARG A 38 -1.01 -14.82 1.43
CA ARG A 38 -1.01 -16.21 0.95
C ARG A 38 -2.28 -16.52 0.15
N ALA A 39 -3.44 -16.11 0.68
CA ALA A 39 -4.74 -16.34 0.06
C ALA A 39 -4.86 -15.60 -1.27
N ILE A 40 -4.50 -14.31 -1.32
CA ILE A 40 -4.49 -13.50 -2.54
C ILE A 40 -3.54 -14.08 -3.60
N ARG A 41 -2.34 -14.49 -3.20
CA ARG A 41 -1.40 -15.12 -4.13
C ARG A 41 -1.95 -16.43 -4.69
N SER A 42 -2.64 -17.22 -3.88
CA SER A 42 -3.30 -18.46 -4.32
C SER A 42 -4.44 -18.17 -5.30
N ALA A 43 -5.31 -17.22 -4.96
CA ALA A 43 -6.40 -16.76 -5.82
C ALA A 43 -5.85 -16.24 -7.17
N ALA A 44 -4.80 -15.43 -7.14
CA ALA A 44 -4.16 -14.91 -8.34
C ALA A 44 -3.54 -16.00 -9.22
N LYS A 45 -2.89 -17.03 -8.66
CA LYS A 45 -2.40 -18.15 -9.46
C LYS A 45 -3.52 -18.92 -10.17
N TYR A 46 -4.71 -18.93 -9.59
CA TYR A 46 -5.88 -19.61 -10.14
C TYR A 46 -6.50 -18.82 -11.30
N VAL A 47 -6.67 -17.50 -11.18
CA VAL A 47 -7.34 -16.67 -12.21
C VAL A 47 -6.39 -15.96 -13.19
N LEU A 48 -5.12 -15.81 -12.83
CA LEU A 48 -4.06 -15.23 -13.65
C LEU A 48 -2.93 -16.26 -13.79
N PRO A 49 -3.12 -17.34 -14.56
CA PRO A 49 -2.10 -18.37 -14.69
C PRO A 49 -0.81 -17.73 -15.25
N PRO A 50 0.36 -18.01 -14.65
CA PRO A 50 1.63 -17.50 -15.16
C PRO A 50 1.91 -18.12 -16.53
N VAL A 51 2.30 -17.27 -17.49
CA VAL A 51 2.74 -17.72 -18.81
C VAL A 51 4.10 -18.41 -18.67
N ARG A 52 4.25 -19.61 -19.25
CA ARG A 52 5.51 -20.37 -19.27
C ARG A 52 6.11 -20.34 -20.68
N GLY A 53 7.35 -19.90 -20.82
CA GLY A 53 8.09 -19.90 -22.10
C GLY A 53 8.69 -18.53 -22.45
N GLU A 54 9.27 -18.40 -23.65
CA GLU A 54 9.77 -17.13 -24.24
C GLU A 54 8.63 -16.16 -24.64
N GLU A 55 7.37 -16.53 -24.41
CA GLU A 55 6.22 -15.67 -24.67
C GLU A 55 6.25 -14.43 -23.78
N THR A 56 6.43 -13.28 -24.45
CA THR A 56 6.63 -11.91 -23.96
C THR A 56 6.14 -11.59 -22.54
N ALA A 57 7.01 -10.91 -21.77
CA ALA A 57 6.71 -10.29 -20.47
C ALA A 57 5.39 -9.46 -20.45
N ALA A 58 4.94 -8.99 -21.61
CA ALA A 58 3.66 -8.32 -21.80
C ALA A 58 2.42 -9.18 -21.47
N LEU A 59 2.50 -10.52 -21.46
CA LEU A 59 1.38 -11.42 -21.13
C LEU A 59 1.38 -11.89 -19.67
N ASN A 60 2.43 -11.63 -18.89
CA ASN A 60 2.53 -12.09 -17.50
C ASN A 60 1.69 -11.22 -16.53
N ARG A 61 0.37 -11.40 -16.57
CA ARG A 61 -0.61 -10.70 -15.72
C ARG A 61 -0.35 -10.90 -14.23
N PHE A 62 0.02 -12.12 -13.84
CA PHE A 62 0.38 -12.43 -12.45
C PHE A 62 1.60 -11.63 -11.96
N GLY A 63 2.67 -11.62 -12.77
CA GLY A 63 3.87 -10.84 -12.50
C GLY A 63 3.53 -9.36 -12.37
N ARG A 64 2.84 -8.80 -13.36
CA ARG A 64 2.43 -7.39 -13.35
C ARG A 64 1.70 -6.97 -12.06
N LEU A 65 0.78 -7.80 -11.57
CA LEU A 65 -0.01 -7.47 -10.38
C LEU A 65 0.71 -7.75 -9.05
N LEU A 66 1.43 -8.87 -8.90
CA LEU A 66 1.96 -9.32 -7.60
C LEU A 66 3.49 -9.38 -7.49
N GLU A 67 4.18 -9.66 -8.60
CA GLU A 67 5.62 -9.93 -8.64
C GLU A 67 6.23 -9.35 -9.90
N PRO A 68 6.35 -8.01 -10.00
CA PRO A 68 6.91 -7.37 -11.17
C PRO A 68 8.35 -7.84 -11.39
N ASP A 69 8.74 -7.91 -12.66
CA ASP A 69 10.07 -8.34 -13.04
C ASP A 69 11.14 -7.39 -12.49
N LEU A 70 12.33 -7.92 -12.22
CA LEU A 70 13.46 -7.11 -11.83
C LEU A 70 13.93 -6.26 -13.00
N ALA A 71 14.48 -5.08 -12.70
CA ALA A 71 15.16 -4.26 -13.68
C ALA A 71 16.16 -5.10 -14.50
N VAL A 72 16.07 -5.01 -15.83
CA VAL A 72 17.03 -5.65 -16.74
C VAL A 72 18.38 -4.94 -16.64
N ASP A 73 18.35 -3.61 -16.52
CA ASP A 73 19.52 -2.78 -16.29
C ASP A 73 20.19 -3.08 -14.93
N PRO A 74 21.48 -3.46 -14.91
CA PRO A 74 22.24 -3.70 -13.67
C PRO A 74 22.29 -2.51 -12.70
N VAL A 75 22.31 -1.27 -13.21
CA VAL A 75 22.37 -0.06 -12.36
C VAL A 75 21.03 0.12 -11.64
N ALA A 76 19.92 0.12 -12.39
CA ALA A 76 18.58 0.12 -11.82
C ALA A 76 18.33 -1.06 -10.87
N ARG A 77 18.88 -2.26 -11.15
CA ARG A 77 18.78 -3.42 -10.25
C ARG A 77 19.50 -3.23 -8.92
N HIS A 78 20.59 -2.47 -8.91
CA HIS A 78 21.29 -2.12 -7.67
C HIS A 78 20.53 -1.03 -6.89
N HIS A 79 19.93 -0.06 -7.58
CA HIS A 79 19.20 1.05 -6.97
C HIS A 79 17.81 0.67 -6.45
N HIS A 80 17.11 -0.26 -7.11
CA HIS A 80 15.75 -0.66 -6.75
C HIS A 80 15.70 -2.09 -6.23
N GLN A 81 15.20 -2.26 -5.00
CA GLN A 81 14.87 -3.57 -4.47
C GLN A 81 13.71 -4.20 -5.24
N LYS A 82 13.57 -5.54 -5.13
CA LYS A 82 12.40 -6.24 -5.64
C LYS A 82 11.12 -5.60 -5.10
N CYS A 83 10.32 -5.06 -6.01
CA CYS A 83 9.09 -4.37 -5.69
C CYS A 83 8.00 -5.32 -5.18
N GLY A 84 7.05 -4.77 -4.42
CA GLY A 84 5.85 -5.48 -4.00
C GLY A 84 4.77 -5.51 -5.10
N PRO A 85 3.58 -6.04 -4.77
CA PRO A 85 2.40 -5.95 -5.63
C PRO A 85 2.07 -4.52 -6.06
N ALA A 86 1.38 -4.38 -7.20
CA ALA A 86 0.90 -3.11 -7.74
C ALA A 86 -0.21 -2.47 -6.89
N PHE A 87 -0.86 -3.25 -6.03
CA PHE A 87 -1.90 -2.76 -5.14
C PHE A 87 -1.40 -2.64 -3.69
N VAL A 88 -2.09 -1.80 -2.93
CA VAL A 88 -1.89 -1.58 -1.50
C VAL A 88 -3.24 -1.48 -0.84
N PHE A 89 -3.56 -2.40 0.07
CA PHE A 89 -4.75 -2.26 0.92
C PHE A 89 -4.53 -1.22 2.01
N HIS A 90 -5.60 -0.48 2.32
CA HIS A 90 -5.66 0.48 3.41
C HIS A 90 -6.64 -0.03 4.46
N HIS A 91 -6.11 -0.64 5.51
CA HIS A 91 -6.92 -1.18 6.60
C HIS A 91 -6.98 -0.17 7.75
N ASP A 92 -8.19 0.06 8.25
CA ASP A 92 -8.44 0.81 9.47
C ASP A 92 -9.37 0.03 10.41
N VAL A 93 -9.75 0.66 11.53
CA VAL A 93 -10.63 0.06 12.53
C VAL A 93 -12.02 -0.28 12.00
N SER A 94 -12.51 0.43 10.96
CA SER A 94 -13.81 0.18 10.35
C SER A 94 -13.87 -1.15 9.60
N CYS A 95 -12.70 -1.69 9.22
CA CYS A 95 -12.61 -2.99 8.55
C CYS A 95 -12.73 -4.20 9.49
N THR A 96 -12.94 -3.98 10.79
CA THR A 96 -12.92 -5.03 11.81
C THR A 96 -14.25 -5.13 12.56
N GLY A 97 -14.57 -6.34 13.02
CA GLY A 97 -15.78 -6.62 13.77
C GLY A 97 -16.48 -7.90 13.34
N LYS A 98 -17.67 -8.11 13.90
CA LYS A 98 -18.53 -9.27 13.63
C LYS A 98 -19.48 -8.97 12.48
N PHE A 99 -19.46 -9.82 11.48
CA PHE A 99 -20.34 -9.75 10.31
C PHE A 99 -21.22 -10.99 10.24
N CYS A 100 -22.48 -10.79 9.92
CA CYS A 100 -23.44 -11.82 9.58
C CYS A 100 -23.48 -12.06 8.07
N ARG A 101 -24.13 -13.16 7.67
CA ARG A 101 -24.44 -13.40 6.25
C ARG A 101 -25.28 -12.24 5.71
N GLY A 102 -24.85 -11.68 4.59
CA GLY A 102 -25.49 -10.55 3.92
C GLY A 102 -24.88 -9.19 4.29
N ASP A 103 -24.13 -9.11 5.40
CA ASP A 103 -23.43 -7.88 5.77
C ASP A 103 -22.33 -7.57 4.76
N VAL A 104 -22.02 -6.28 4.62
CA VAL A 104 -21.03 -5.77 3.68
C VAL A 104 -19.84 -5.18 4.42
N LEU A 105 -18.65 -5.63 4.06
CA LEU A 105 -17.38 -5.00 4.43
C LEU A 105 -16.82 -4.25 3.23
N THR A 106 -16.52 -2.97 3.39
CA THR A 106 -15.81 -2.19 2.37
C THR A 106 -14.30 -2.25 2.64
N LEU A 107 -13.53 -2.69 1.64
CA LEU A 107 -12.07 -2.64 1.67
C LEU A 107 -11.55 -1.56 0.74
N SER A 108 -10.72 -0.67 1.27
CA SER A 108 -10.05 0.37 0.49
C SER A 108 -8.69 -0.11 -0.03
N ALA A 109 -8.35 0.25 -1.26
CA ALA A 109 -7.06 -0.04 -1.85
C ALA A 109 -6.62 1.06 -2.82
N THR A 110 -5.30 1.21 -2.95
CA THR A 110 -4.68 1.93 -4.06
C THR A 110 -4.08 0.93 -5.04
N VAL A 111 -4.33 1.09 -6.33
CA VAL A 111 -3.69 0.30 -7.39
C VAL A 111 -2.82 1.23 -8.23
N TRP A 112 -1.52 0.94 -8.27
CA TRP A 112 -0.50 1.71 -8.99
C TRP A 112 -0.27 1.16 -10.40
N GLY A 113 -0.02 2.09 -11.33
CA GLY A 113 0.24 1.81 -12.73
C GLY A 113 -0.87 2.31 -13.65
N GLY A 114 -0.47 2.85 -14.80
CA GLY A 114 -1.33 3.53 -15.78
C GLY A 114 -2.22 2.64 -16.64
N ASN A 115 -2.65 1.47 -16.15
CA ASN A 115 -3.41 0.52 -16.96
C ASN A 115 -4.60 -0.06 -16.19
N SER A 116 -5.80 0.16 -16.72
CA SER A 116 -7.06 -0.38 -16.18
C SER A 116 -7.05 -1.90 -16.07
N GLU A 117 -6.29 -2.62 -16.90
CA GLU A 117 -6.17 -4.07 -16.81
C GLU A 117 -5.56 -4.55 -15.50
N ILE A 118 -4.67 -3.78 -14.86
CA ILE A 118 -4.13 -4.13 -13.54
C ILE A 118 -5.26 -4.11 -12.50
N VAL A 119 -6.17 -3.14 -12.60
CA VAL A 119 -7.33 -3.01 -11.72
C VAL A 119 -8.35 -4.12 -12.00
N HIS A 120 -8.59 -4.43 -13.28
CA HIS A 120 -9.44 -5.57 -13.66
C HIS A 120 -8.88 -6.89 -13.11
N ASP A 121 -7.56 -7.09 -13.15
CA ASP A 121 -6.89 -8.25 -12.61
C ASP A 121 -6.98 -8.31 -11.08
N PHE A 122 -6.79 -7.17 -10.41
CA PHE A 122 -7.03 -7.05 -8.98
C PHE A 122 -8.47 -7.45 -8.59
N MET A 123 -9.48 -6.96 -9.31
CA MET A 123 -10.89 -7.31 -9.09
C MET A 123 -11.16 -8.80 -9.29
N ARG A 124 -10.61 -9.41 -10.35
CA ARG A 124 -10.71 -10.88 -10.58
C ARG A 124 -10.08 -11.68 -9.44
N VAL A 125 -8.94 -11.21 -8.92
CA VAL A 125 -8.28 -11.83 -7.77
C VAL A 125 -9.13 -11.71 -6.51
N LEU A 126 -9.78 -10.57 -6.26
CA LEU A 126 -10.72 -10.41 -5.15
C LEU A 126 -11.95 -11.32 -5.29
N GLN A 127 -12.53 -11.44 -6.49
CA GLN A 127 -13.62 -12.38 -6.76
C GLN A 127 -13.21 -13.84 -6.47
N ALA A 128 -11.99 -14.22 -6.84
CA ALA A 128 -11.46 -15.54 -6.55
C ALA A 128 -11.18 -15.75 -5.06
N LEU A 129 -10.65 -14.73 -4.37
CA LEU A 129 -10.46 -14.72 -2.92
C LEU A 129 -11.79 -14.93 -2.19
N GLY A 130 -12.88 -14.31 -2.67
CA GLY A 130 -14.21 -14.45 -2.08
C GLY A 130 -14.71 -15.89 -2.01
N LYS A 131 -14.28 -16.76 -2.93
CA LYS A 131 -14.61 -18.20 -2.91
C LYS A 131 -13.88 -18.97 -1.81
N THR A 132 -12.67 -18.54 -1.45
CA THR A 132 -11.86 -19.17 -0.39
C THR A 132 -12.05 -18.53 0.98
N GLY A 133 -12.45 -17.26 1.02
CA GLY A 133 -12.69 -16.47 2.23
C GLY A 133 -11.48 -15.65 2.69
N LEU A 134 -11.75 -14.67 3.58
CA LEU A 134 -10.72 -13.84 4.23
C LEU A 134 -9.89 -14.62 5.25
N ARG A 135 -10.47 -15.68 5.82
CA ARG A 135 -9.77 -16.66 6.67
C ARG A 135 -9.72 -18.00 5.96
N HIS A 136 -8.79 -18.85 6.37
CA HIS A 136 -8.64 -20.19 5.78
C HIS A 136 -9.87 -21.10 5.95
N ASP A 137 -10.70 -20.81 6.96
CA ASP A 137 -11.82 -21.61 7.41
C ASP A 137 -13.18 -20.91 7.27
N ALA A 138 -13.20 -19.59 7.01
CA ALA A 138 -14.41 -18.77 7.02
C ALA A 138 -14.24 -17.45 6.24
N GLY A 139 -15.33 -16.70 6.12
CA GLY A 139 -15.34 -15.36 5.54
C GLY A 139 -15.43 -15.37 4.03
N ARG A 140 -16.11 -16.36 3.44
CA ARG A 140 -16.47 -16.32 2.02
C ARG A 140 -17.36 -15.11 1.73
N PHE A 141 -17.12 -14.47 0.61
CA PHE A 141 -17.82 -13.26 0.21
C PHE A 141 -18.00 -13.18 -1.31
N GLU A 142 -18.90 -12.31 -1.72
CA GLU A 142 -19.05 -11.85 -3.09
C GLU A 142 -18.57 -10.40 -3.19
N LEU A 143 -17.77 -10.09 -4.21
CA LEU A 143 -17.47 -8.69 -4.57
C LEU A 143 -18.70 -8.13 -5.29
N VAL A 144 -19.46 -7.25 -4.63
CA VAL A 144 -20.77 -6.80 -5.13
C VAL A 144 -20.72 -5.45 -5.83
N ALA A 145 -19.82 -4.57 -5.41
CA ALA A 145 -19.62 -3.26 -6.01
C ALA A 145 -18.16 -2.81 -5.86
N VAL A 146 -17.72 -1.95 -6.78
CA VAL A 146 -16.48 -1.21 -6.66
C VAL A 146 -16.77 0.26 -6.90
N ARG A 147 -16.29 1.11 -5.99
CA ARG A 147 -16.31 2.56 -6.11
C ARG A 147 -14.88 3.05 -6.37
N GLY A 148 -14.73 4.07 -7.20
CA GLY A 148 -13.45 4.71 -7.50
C GLY A 148 -13.52 6.20 -7.16
N GLU A 149 -12.42 6.76 -6.68
CA GLU A 149 -12.31 8.17 -6.36
C GLU A 149 -11.83 8.97 -7.58
N ASP A 150 -12.64 9.91 -8.06
CA ASP A 150 -12.25 10.82 -9.16
C ASP A 150 -11.25 11.89 -8.72
N SER A 151 -10.76 12.71 -9.65
CA SER A 151 -9.82 13.80 -9.33
C SER A 151 -10.41 14.81 -8.33
N ALA A 152 -11.71 15.07 -8.38
CA ALA A 152 -12.40 15.96 -7.43
C ALA A 152 -12.64 15.32 -6.06
N GLN A 153 -12.04 14.15 -5.78
CA GLN A 153 -12.16 13.39 -4.54
C GLN A 153 -13.59 12.87 -4.28
N ASN A 154 -14.42 12.75 -5.32
CA ASN A 154 -15.73 12.15 -5.20
C ASN A 154 -15.66 10.65 -5.48
N TRP A 155 -16.34 9.88 -4.64
CA TRP A 155 -16.50 8.44 -4.83
C TRP A 155 -17.67 8.14 -5.76
N GLN A 156 -17.40 7.43 -6.85
CA GLN A 156 -18.40 7.04 -7.83
C GLN A 156 -18.39 5.53 -8.03
N GLN A 157 -19.54 4.93 -8.29
CA GLN A 157 -19.59 3.49 -8.61
C GLN A 157 -18.97 3.25 -9.99
N VAL A 158 -17.89 2.48 -10.03
CA VAL A 158 -17.15 2.17 -11.27
C VAL A 158 -17.50 0.79 -11.81
N TRP A 159 -18.02 -0.10 -10.96
CA TRP A 159 -18.42 -1.46 -11.33
C TRP A 159 -19.43 -2.04 -10.34
N GLN A 160 -20.26 -2.98 -10.80
CA GLN A 160 -21.17 -3.80 -9.99
C GLN A 160 -21.24 -5.24 -10.51
N ALA A 161 -21.62 -6.19 -9.63
CA ALA A 161 -21.58 -7.63 -9.93
C ALA A 161 -22.40 -8.09 -11.14
N SER A 162 -23.43 -7.35 -11.55
CA SER A 162 -24.22 -7.68 -12.75
C SER A 162 -23.47 -7.44 -14.07
N ALA A 163 -22.31 -6.78 -14.04
CA ALA A 163 -21.55 -6.39 -15.21
C ALA A 163 -20.20 -7.13 -15.28
N PRO A 164 -19.67 -7.40 -16.48
CA PRO A 164 -18.33 -7.98 -16.61
C PRO A 164 -17.27 -7.01 -16.07
N VAL A 165 -16.24 -7.51 -15.40
CA VAL A 165 -15.15 -6.68 -14.83
C VAL A 165 -14.49 -5.78 -15.87
N SER A 166 -14.38 -6.24 -17.13
CA SER A 166 -13.81 -5.46 -18.24
C SER A 166 -14.63 -4.22 -18.64
N SER A 167 -15.86 -4.07 -18.13
CA SER A 167 -16.69 -2.88 -18.34
C SER A 167 -16.47 -1.80 -17.27
N ALA A 168 -15.63 -2.06 -16.27
CA ALA A 168 -15.36 -1.11 -15.21
C ALA A 168 -14.67 0.15 -15.77
N MET A 169 -15.18 1.33 -15.40
CA MET A 169 -14.61 2.62 -15.80
C MET A 169 -13.73 3.16 -14.67
N ILE A 170 -12.42 2.98 -14.77
CA ILE A 170 -11.48 3.28 -13.70
C ILE A 170 -11.02 4.75 -13.78
N PRO A 171 -11.25 5.59 -12.76
CA PRO A 171 -10.78 6.97 -12.73
C PRO A 171 -9.29 7.01 -12.36
N MET A 172 -8.42 6.92 -13.36
CA MET A 172 -6.97 7.03 -13.18
C MET A 172 -6.58 8.45 -12.77
N ARG A 173 -5.56 8.58 -11.91
CA ARG A 173 -5.06 9.86 -11.40
C ARG A 173 -3.55 9.96 -11.52
N ASP A 174 -3.06 11.15 -11.81
CA ASP A 174 -1.64 11.45 -11.76
C ASP A 174 -1.21 11.91 -10.36
N ALA A 175 -0.07 11.42 -9.89
CA ALA A 175 0.42 11.71 -8.54
C ALA A 175 0.84 13.18 -8.35
N SER A 176 1.24 13.87 -9.43
CA SER A 176 1.62 15.28 -9.37
C SER A 176 0.44 16.18 -8.99
N TRP A 177 -0.68 16.04 -9.70
CA TRP A 177 -1.93 16.75 -9.46
C TRP A 177 -2.48 16.41 -8.08
N TRP A 178 -2.47 15.11 -7.72
CA TRP A 178 -2.89 14.66 -6.39
C TRP A 178 -2.06 15.31 -5.29
N LEU A 179 -0.73 15.25 -5.34
CA LEU A 179 0.14 15.87 -4.34
C LEU A 179 -0.09 17.38 -4.21
N ASN A 180 -0.31 18.08 -5.33
CA ASN A 180 -0.63 19.51 -5.30
C ASN A 180 -1.92 19.82 -4.54
N SER A 181 -2.87 18.89 -4.42
CA SER A 181 -4.09 19.10 -3.61
C SER A 181 -3.86 18.96 -2.10
N TYR A 182 -2.78 18.29 -1.66
CA TYR A 182 -2.46 18.08 -0.24
C TYR A 182 -1.38 19.04 0.28
N MET A 183 -0.49 19.51 -0.59
CA MET A 183 0.67 20.34 -0.21
C MET A 183 0.36 21.83 -0.08
N LEU A 184 -0.92 22.22 -0.07
CA LEU A 184 -1.33 23.63 -0.04
C LEU A 184 -1.19 24.27 1.34
N GLU A 185 -1.13 23.46 2.41
CA GLU A 185 -1.06 23.96 3.78
C GLU A 185 0.29 23.61 4.42
N ARG A 186 1.14 24.62 4.60
CA ARG A 186 2.35 24.51 5.41
C ARG A 186 1.93 24.46 6.88
N SER A 187 2.04 23.28 7.46
CA SER A 187 1.75 23.07 8.87
C SER A 187 2.87 22.25 9.52
N VAL A 188 3.00 22.38 10.83
CA VAL A 188 3.73 21.39 11.63
C VAL A 188 2.94 20.09 11.52
N LEU A 189 3.62 18.98 11.27
CA LEU A 189 2.97 17.70 10.96
C LEU A 189 3.21 16.66 12.04
N GLU A 190 2.25 15.74 12.17
CA GLU A 190 2.38 14.47 12.85
C GLU A 190 2.38 13.33 11.80
N LEU A 191 3.27 12.36 12.00
CA LEU A 191 3.25 11.09 11.29
C LEU A 191 2.66 10.02 12.20
N LYS A 192 1.55 9.38 11.81
CA LYS A 192 0.82 8.42 12.65
C LYS A 192 0.72 7.05 11.99
N PHE A 193 1.39 6.06 12.58
CA PHE A 193 1.31 4.66 12.16
C PHE A 193 0.11 3.96 12.81
N HIS A 194 -0.89 3.62 11.99
CA HIS A 194 -2.14 2.98 12.43
C HIS A 194 -2.17 1.47 12.16
N THR A 195 -1.22 0.94 11.38
CA THR A 195 -0.98 -0.51 11.31
C THR A 195 0.50 -0.84 11.53
N PRO A 196 0.83 -2.06 12.00
CA PRO A 196 2.19 -2.40 12.42
C PRO A 196 3.24 -2.35 11.29
N ALA A 197 4.20 -1.41 11.38
CA ALA A 197 5.29 -1.28 10.42
C ALA A 197 6.47 -2.20 10.79
N ARG A 198 6.55 -3.39 10.17
CA ARG A 198 7.67 -4.31 10.38
C ARG A 198 8.84 -4.00 9.45
N LEU A 199 9.72 -3.11 9.90
CA LEU A 199 10.92 -2.66 9.18
C LEU A 199 12.10 -3.58 9.47
N LEU A 200 12.79 -4.05 8.43
CA LEU A 200 13.89 -5.03 8.56
C LEU A 200 15.24 -4.42 8.16
N VAL A 201 16.22 -4.50 9.07
CA VAL A 201 17.63 -4.19 8.80
C VAL A 201 18.44 -5.46 8.99
N LYS A 202 19.22 -5.88 7.98
CA LYS A 202 19.99 -7.14 8.02
C LYS A 202 19.14 -8.34 8.48
N LYS A 203 17.91 -8.44 7.96
CA LYS A 203 16.89 -9.45 8.30
C LYS A 203 16.36 -9.42 9.74
N ARG A 204 16.70 -8.41 10.54
CA ARG A 204 16.20 -8.23 11.92
C ARG A 204 15.20 -7.08 11.98
N PRO A 205 14.08 -7.22 12.72
CA PRO A 205 13.15 -6.11 12.92
C PRO A 205 13.77 -4.95 13.70
N LEU A 206 13.41 -3.72 13.31
CA LEU A 206 13.63 -2.54 14.14
C LEU A 206 12.53 -2.48 15.21
N PHE A 207 12.90 -2.74 16.46
CA PHE A 207 11.98 -2.66 17.62
C PHE A 207 11.80 -1.24 18.15
N LYS A 208 12.73 -0.34 17.82
CA LYS A 208 12.68 1.09 18.05
C LYS A 208 13.21 1.77 16.80
N ALA A 209 12.61 2.88 16.40
CA ALA A 209 13.10 3.69 15.30
C ALA A 209 12.82 5.17 15.54
N ASP A 210 13.69 6.02 15.03
CA ASP A 210 13.41 7.44 14.82
C ASP A 210 13.03 7.70 13.36
N PHE A 211 12.71 8.97 13.06
CA PHE A 211 12.35 9.39 11.71
C PHE A 211 13.48 9.16 10.70
N LYS A 212 14.74 9.40 11.10
CA LYS A 212 15.92 9.25 10.23
C LYS A 212 16.13 7.79 9.81
N GLN A 213 15.76 6.85 10.68
CA GLN A 213 15.78 5.42 10.38
C GLN A 213 14.58 4.98 9.53
N ILE A 214 13.42 5.64 9.64
CA ILE A 214 12.19 5.33 8.90
C ILE A 214 12.23 5.83 7.46
N PHE A 215 12.67 7.08 7.24
CA PHE A 215 12.61 7.72 5.93
C PHE A 215 13.31 6.94 4.81
N PRO A 216 14.48 6.29 5.01
CA PRO A 216 15.09 5.45 3.99
C PRO A 216 14.23 4.26 3.56
N PHE A 217 13.33 3.77 4.41
CA PHE A 217 12.34 2.75 4.00
C PHE A 217 11.26 3.35 3.11
N VAL A 218 10.80 4.58 3.41
CA VAL A 218 9.80 5.30 2.62
C VAL A 218 10.37 5.58 1.24
N LEU A 219 11.54 6.23 1.17
CA LEU A 219 12.22 6.55 -0.07
C LEU A 219 12.39 5.31 -0.96
N ARG A 220 12.92 4.22 -0.39
CA ARG A 220 13.14 2.97 -1.12
C ARG A 220 11.86 2.35 -1.64
N ARG A 221 10.78 2.40 -0.86
CA ARG A 221 9.50 1.84 -1.27
C ARG A 221 8.87 2.66 -2.38
N VAL A 222 8.87 3.99 -2.25
CA VAL A 222 8.34 4.90 -3.27
C VAL A 222 9.08 4.73 -4.59
N THR A 223 10.41 4.82 -4.59
CA THR A 223 11.19 4.68 -5.83
C THR A 223 11.02 3.30 -6.46
N SER A 224 10.97 2.22 -5.67
CA SER A 224 10.73 0.86 -6.18
C SER A 224 9.33 0.66 -6.76
N MET A 225 8.28 1.21 -6.14
CA MET A 225 6.91 1.15 -6.65
C MET A 225 6.75 1.95 -7.95
N LEU A 226 7.28 3.17 -7.99
CA LEU A 226 7.25 4.03 -9.18
C LEU A 226 8.02 3.40 -10.34
N TYR A 227 9.21 2.86 -10.08
CA TYR A 227 10.00 2.18 -11.10
C TYR A 227 9.27 0.97 -11.67
N SER A 228 8.79 0.06 -10.80
CA SER A 228 8.22 -1.21 -11.26
C SER A 228 6.82 -1.10 -11.87
N HIS A 229 5.98 -0.19 -11.37
CA HIS A 229 4.55 -0.13 -11.76
C HIS A 229 4.20 1.07 -12.61
N CYS A 230 4.98 2.16 -12.52
CA CYS A 230 4.79 3.36 -13.34
C CYS A 230 5.87 3.54 -14.41
N TYR A 231 6.85 2.62 -14.49
CA TYR A 231 8.01 2.73 -15.37
C TYR A 231 8.75 4.07 -15.21
N LEU A 232 8.76 4.60 -13.98
CA LEU A 232 9.30 5.90 -13.64
C LEU A 232 10.53 5.72 -12.75
N ASP A 233 11.70 5.91 -13.35
CA ASP A 233 12.93 6.13 -12.61
C ASP A 233 13.03 7.63 -12.27
N LEU A 234 13.15 7.94 -10.98
CA LEU A 234 13.16 9.32 -10.51
C LEU A 234 14.59 9.86 -10.58
N ASP A 235 14.77 10.97 -11.28
CA ASP A 235 16.01 11.74 -11.27
C ASP A 235 16.04 12.60 -9.99
N ILE A 236 16.59 12.02 -8.92
CA ILE A 236 16.73 12.63 -7.59
C ILE A 236 18.12 12.35 -7.02
N ASP A 237 18.69 13.34 -6.32
CA ASP A 237 19.89 13.13 -5.52
C ASP A 237 19.52 12.54 -4.16
N ILE A 238 19.70 11.22 -4.03
CA ILE A 238 19.42 10.48 -2.80
C ILE A 238 20.33 10.94 -1.65
N HIS A 239 21.59 11.32 -1.93
CA HIS A 239 22.53 11.74 -0.90
C HIS A 239 22.14 13.11 -0.34
N GLU A 240 21.78 14.04 -1.22
CA GLU A 240 21.26 15.34 -0.81
C GLU A 240 19.99 15.18 0.03
N LEU A 241 19.02 14.37 -0.42
CA LEU A 241 17.79 14.14 0.31
C LEU A 241 18.02 13.53 1.70
N LEU A 242 18.92 12.55 1.83
CA LEU A 242 19.28 11.98 3.12
C LEU A 242 20.02 12.99 4.01
N SER A 243 20.79 13.92 3.45
CA SER A 243 21.43 15.00 4.22
C SER A 243 20.41 15.98 4.81
N VAL A 244 19.31 16.25 4.09
CA VAL A 244 18.18 17.05 4.59
C VAL A 244 17.49 16.34 5.76
N ILE A 245 17.32 15.01 5.65
CA ILE A 245 16.73 14.20 6.73
C ILE A 245 17.57 14.24 8.01
N GLU A 246 18.89 14.34 7.90
CA GLU A 246 19.76 14.48 9.07
C GLU A 246 19.54 15.78 9.85
N GLN A 247 18.98 16.82 9.20
CA GLN A 247 18.64 18.10 9.83
C GLN A 247 17.22 18.14 10.40
N VAL A 248 16.40 17.11 10.16
CA VAL A 248 15.03 17.08 10.68
C VAL A 248 15.05 16.86 12.19
N GLU A 249 14.49 17.82 12.92
CA GLU A 249 14.31 17.74 14.37
C GLU A 249 12.96 17.10 14.71
N VAL A 250 13.00 16.06 15.55
CA VAL A 250 11.81 15.39 16.10
C VAL A 250 11.54 15.95 17.48
N GLU A 251 10.33 16.46 17.69
CA GLU A 251 9.89 17.00 18.98
C GLU A 251 9.47 15.87 19.93
N ILE A 252 8.62 14.95 19.47
CA ILE A 252 8.12 13.81 20.24
C ILE A 252 8.13 12.57 19.35
N ASN A 253 8.62 11.46 19.88
CA ASN A 253 8.56 10.15 19.22
C ASN A 253 7.91 9.14 20.16
N ASN A 254 6.66 8.78 19.86
CA ASN A 254 5.86 7.81 20.61
C ASN A 254 5.78 6.46 19.89
N LEU A 255 6.72 6.16 18.99
CA LEU A 255 6.75 4.87 18.33
C LEU A 255 7.10 3.75 19.31
N ALA A 256 6.23 2.75 19.37
CA ALA A 256 6.40 1.56 20.15
C ALA A 256 6.21 0.31 19.27
N TRP A 257 6.83 -0.78 19.70
CA TRP A 257 6.60 -2.08 19.08
C TRP A 257 5.27 -2.66 19.57
N HIS A 258 4.38 -2.99 18.64
CA HIS A 258 3.11 -3.64 18.94
C HIS A 258 3.05 -5.01 18.28
N ASP A 259 2.89 -6.04 19.11
CA ASP A 259 2.63 -7.40 18.67
C ASP A 259 1.15 -7.61 18.40
N TRP A 260 0.83 -8.20 17.24
CA TRP A 260 -0.56 -8.41 16.81
C TRP A 260 -0.89 -9.88 16.55
N ARG A 261 0.11 -10.77 16.55
CA ARG A 261 -0.07 -12.21 16.41
C ARG A 261 1.19 -12.95 16.89
N GLU A 262 1.06 -14.21 17.26
CA GLU A 262 2.19 -15.13 17.37
C GLU A 262 2.33 -16.03 16.13
N LEU A 263 3.56 -16.19 15.66
CA LEU A 263 3.92 -17.18 14.65
C LEU A 263 4.57 -18.37 15.36
N CYS A 264 3.79 -19.41 15.60
CA CYS A 264 4.27 -20.67 16.15
C CYS A 264 4.68 -21.63 15.03
N GLY A 265 5.94 -22.05 15.05
CA GLY A 265 6.43 -23.23 14.32
C GLY A 265 6.69 -24.39 15.28
N ASP A 266 7.23 -25.49 14.77
CA ASP A 266 7.38 -26.75 15.51
C ASP A 266 8.14 -26.63 16.85
N ASN A 267 9.08 -25.68 16.97
CA ASN A 267 9.94 -25.52 18.15
C ASN A 267 9.94 -24.12 18.80
N SER A 268 9.20 -23.13 18.26
CA SER A 268 9.13 -21.80 18.87
C SER A 268 7.95 -20.97 18.37
N CYS A 269 7.38 -20.16 19.26
CA CYS A 269 6.49 -19.06 18.90
C CYS A 269 7.27 -17.76 18.89
N GLN A 270 7.18 -17.00 17.80
CA GLN A 270 7.74 -15.65 17.72
C GLN A 270 6.62 -14.64 17.55
N PRO A 271 6.61 -13.58 18.37
CA PRO A 271 5.61 -12.55 18.20
C PRO A 271 5.88 -11.78 16.89
N LEU A 272 4.80 -11.63 16.13
CA LEU A 272 4.74 -10.91 14.88
C LEU A 272 4.13 -9.54 15.19
N GLY A 273 5.03 -8.57 15.31
CA GLY A 273 4.69 -7.17 15.49
C GLY A 273 5.34 -6.24 14.46
N GLY A 274 5.15 -4.95 14.70
CA GLY A 274 5.74 -3.84 13.99
C GLY A 274 5.64 -2.55 14.80
N LEU A 275 6.30 -1.49 14.33
CA LEU A 275 6.22 -0.18 14.96
C LEU A 275 4.85 0.47 14.70
N MET A 276 4.24 1.04 15.73
CA MET A 276 3.03 1.88 15.67
C MET A 276 3.17 3.07 16.61
N GLY A 277 2.31 4.07 16.48
CA GLY A 277 2.36 5.29 17.29
C GLY A 277 2.62 6.52 16.42
N THR A 278 3.12 7.59 17.03
CA THR A 278 3.25 8.90 16.37
C THR A 278 4.66 9.48 16.43
N ILE A 279 5.00 10.32 15.44
CA ILE A 279 6.18 11.19 15.43
C ILE A 279 5.73 12.62 15.15
N ASN A 280 6.06 13.53 16.06
CA ASN A 280 5.85 14.97 15.90
C ASN A 280 7.15 15.65 15.48
N PHE A 281 7.09 16.43 14.41
CA PHE A 281 8.24 17.18 13.92
C PHE A 281 8.30 18.55 14.57
N LYS A 282 9.52 19.03 14.80
CA LYS A 282 9.74 20.43 15.18
C LYS A 282 9.86 21.26 13.90
N GLY A 283 8.86 22.11 13.67
CA GLY A 283 8.80 22.96 12.48
C GLY A 283 8.30 22.22 11.23
N GLU A 284 8.42 22.90 10.10
CA GLU A 284 7.98 22.38 8.79
C GLU A 284 9.03 21.44 8.19
N LEU A 285 8.56 20.35 7.56
CA LEU A 285 9.42 19.51 6.75
C LEU A 285 9.62 20.14 5.36
N SER A 286 10.78 19.87 4.75
CA SER A 286 11.01 20.31 3.38
C SER A 286 9.99 19.67 2.43
N GLN A 287 9.62 20.41 1.38
CA GLN A 287 8.61 19.95 0.42
C GLN A 287 9.00 18.64 -0.27
N GLU A 288 10.30 18.39 -0.47
CA GLU A 288 10.79 17.15 -1.07
C GLU A 288 10.61 15.96 -0.13
N VAL A 289 10.87 16.14 1.17
CA VAL A 289 10.57 15.13 2.20
C VAL A 289 9.08 14.84 2.24
N LEU A 290 8.24 15.88 2.21
CA LEU A 290 6.78 15.73 2.19
C LEU A 290 6.32 14.89 1.00
N VAL A 291 6.81 15.15 -0.21
CA VAL A 291 6.42 14.39 -1.41
C VAL A 291 6.60 12.88 -1.20
N PHE A 292 7.74 12.46 -0.65
CA PHE A 292 7.98 11.05 -0.38
C PHE A 292 7.11 10.51 0.76
N LEU A 293 6.87 11.29 1.81
CA LEU A 293 6.00 10.87 2.91
C LEU A 293 4.57 10.65 2.43
N TYR A 294 4.00 11.58 1.65
CA TYR A 294 2.64 11.46 1.12
C TYR A 294 2.53 10.32 0.11
N LEU A 295 3.49 10.15 -0.81
CA LEU A 295 3.48 8.97 -1.69
C LEU A 295 3.56 7.67 -0.89
N GLY A 296 4.41 7.65 0.15
CA GLY A 296 4.57 6.48 1.00
C GLY A 296 3.32 6.14 1.83
N SER A 297 2.49 7.11 2.22
CA SER A 297 1.24 6.82 2.96
C SER A 297 0.25 6.05 2.08
N TYR A 298 0.27 6.28 0.78
CA TYR A 298 -0.53 5.54 -0.21
C TYR A 298 0.09 4.21 -0.61
N MET A 299 1.32 3.96 -0.15
CA MET A 299 2.04 2.73 -0.40
C MET A 299 2.17 1.88 0.87
N ASN A 300 1.89 2.38 2.07
CA ASN A 300 2.28 1.76 3.35
C ASN A 300 3.80 1.50 3.45
N LEU A 301 4.27 0.82 4.51
CA LEU A 301 5.71 0.63 4.76
C LEU A 301 6.07 -0.75 5.32
N GLY A 302 7.22 -1.28 4.88
CA GLY A 302 7.82 -2.49 5.46
C GLY A 302 7.27 -3.82 4.93
N LYS A 303 7.47 -4.89 5.70
CA LYS A 303 7.07 -6.24 5.30
C LYS A 303 5.54 -6.35 5.26
N ASN A 304 5.01 -6.88 4.15
CA ASN A 304 3.58 -7.00 3.86
C ASN A 304 2.84 -5.67 3.67
N ALA A 305 3.55 -4.59 3.31
CA ALA A 305 2.93 -3.27 3.10
C ALA A 305 1.76 -3.26 2.09
N ALA A 306 1.87 -4.00 0.99
CA ALA A 306 0.78 -4.16 0.01
C ALA A 306 -0.50 -4.79 0.60
N PHE A 307 -0.39 -5.49 1.72
CA PHE A 307 -1.49 -6.15 2.43
C PHE A 307 -1.89 -5.39 3.70
N GLY A 308 -1.64 -4.07 3.72
CA GLY A 308 -2.10 -3.17 4.78
C GLY A 308 -1.19 -3.00 5.99
N ALA A 309 0.00 -3.62 6.02
CA ALA A 309 0.95 -3.44 7.14
C ALA A 309 1.75 -2.12 7.01
N GLY A 310 2.05 -1.46 8.13
CA GLY A 310 2.83 -0.22 8.17
C GLY A 310 2.18 0.94 7.42
N GLY A 311 0.85 0.99 7.39
CA GLY A 311 0.09 2.15 6.97
C GLY A 311 0.27 3.29 7.96
N TYR A 312 0.36 4.50 7.42
CA TYR A 312 0.54 5.71 8.21
C TYR A 312 -0.15 6.91 7.55
N TRP A 313 -0.52 7.87 8.38
CA TRP A 313 -1.22 9.09 8.00
C TRP A 313 -0.28 10.26 8.27
N ILE A 314 -0.49 11.34 7.52
CA ILE A 314 0.17 12.62 7.74
C ILE A 314 -0.95 13.58 8.08
N GLU A 315 -0.90 14.13 9.29
CA GLU A 315 -1.93 15.02 9.80
C GLU A 315 -1.27 16.32 10.23
N PRO A 316 -1.96 17.47 10.09
CA PRO A 316 -1.54 18.68 10.79
C PRO A 316 -1.44 18.37 12.28
N LYS A 317 -0.35 18.79 12.92
CA LYS A 317 -0.17 18.63 14.36
C LYS A 317 -1.37 19.28 15.04
N SER A 318 -2.12 18.48 15.79
CA SER A 318 -3.19 19.01 16.65
C SER A 318 -2.56 20.04 17.58
N SER A 319 -3.05 21.28 17.50
CA SER A 319 -2.72 22.29 18.51
C SER A 319 -3.31 21.75 19.81
N ASP A 320 -2.47 21.27 20.72
CA ASP A 320 -2.92 21.07 22.10
C ASP A 320 -3.41 22.44 22.58
N LEU A 321 -4.73 22.55 22.78
CA LEU A 321 -5.40 23.73 23.34
C LEU A 321 -5.07 23.90 24.82
#